data_AF-A0A6B9ZH25-F1
#
_entry.id   AF-A0A6B9ZH25-F1
#
_cell.length_a   1.000
_cell.length_b   1.000
_cell.length_c   1.000
_cell.angle_alpha   90.00
_cell.angle_beta   90.00
_cell.angle_gamma   90.00
#
_symmetry.space_group_name_H-M   'P 1'
#
loop_
_entity.id
_entity.type
_entity.pdbx_description
1 polymer ?
#
loop_
_entity_poly.entity_id
_entity_poly.type
_entity_poly.pdbx_seq_one_letter_code
_entity_poly.pdbx_strand_id
1 'polypeptide(L)'
;MRYVLLLAAGISLFACNAPTNKTNTKTGTDQPGKSAGLTAQQIYQKDVVISLVKTHKGKNKVSDKYFLDGVDMYRNKRNPEEAAELFKKSIMEQPQARAYYELGNALADINNLPDAALAYQLAEVLDYKPTSKVLYNLACVYSRAEDYNSARYYLVSAIEFGYSNVKNIYADKDLTYIREAGREDFNNLVTTALSGATDPSKLQWNLFWHEFKPVSYPLVLNEEYGQQLKDGPDYISYEYERFVAEMRDNERFSREVGYEFYHVGLAKSTDSVKTLIYAVHNVISGDGHPLDFYIVSFDGQGKLIDKLVIGGQKKLSDPFRVPTLTENGNIEVGLFTQVYQKDPEKAGYDDNEVVESKFLDKEYYTIAADGHFVKKDELLGMNR
;
A
#
# COMPACT_ATOMS: atom_id res chain seq x y z
N MET A 1 55.04 60.71 12.39
CA MET A 1 56.21 60.10 11.72
C MET A 1 55.71 58.83 11.04
N ARG A 2 55.56 58.82 9.71
CA ARG A 2 56.48 58.18 8.73
C ARG A 2 56.44 56.64 8.85
N TYR A 3 56.13 55.79 7.87
CA TYR A 3 55.90 55.90 6.42
C TYR A 3 55.09 54.68 5.94
N VAL A 4 54.39 54.88 4.81
CA VAL A 4 53.85 53.89 3.88
C VAL A 4 54.98 53.13 3.17
N LEU A 5 54.79 51.84 2.84
CA LEU A 5 55.27 51.27 1.56
C LEU A 5 54.58 49.92 1.23
N LEU A 6 53.87 49.96 0.10
CA LEU A 6 53.39 48.85 -0.73
C LEU A 6 54.55 48.16 -1.46
N LEU A 7 54.44 46.85 -1.71
CA LEU A 7 54.96 46.22 -2.93
C LEU A 7 54.23 44.90 -3.21
N ALA A 8 53.71 44.80 -4.44
CA ALA A 8 53.09 43.63 -5.03
C ALA A 8 54.10 42.89 -5.95
N ALA A 9 53.94 41.57 -6.09
CA ALA A 9 53.98 40.78 -7.34
C ALA A 9 54.54 39.36 -7.11
N GLY A 10 53.93 38.37 -7.77
CA GLY A 10 54.60 37.11 -8.12
C GLY A 10 53.76 35.84 -8.00
N ILE A 11 52.87 35.59 -8.96
CA ILE A 11 52.26 34.27 -9.19
C ILE A 11 53.31 33.35 -9.82
N SER A 12 53.48 32.13 -9.30
CA SER A 12 53.91 30.98 -10.09
C SER A 12 53.33 29.69 -9.49
N LEU A 13 52.38 29.10 -10.23
CA LEU A 13 51.87 27.75 -10.00
C LEU A 13 52.82 26.76 -10.67
N PHE A 14 53.30 25.78 -9.92
CA PHE A 14 53.90 24.55 -10.44
C PHE A 14 53.18 23.36 -9.81
N ALA A 15 52.50 22.57 -10.64
CA ALA A 15 52.24 21.16 -10.37
C ALA A 15 52.12 20.40 -11.70
N CYS A 16 52.73 19.21 -11.71
CA CYS A 16 53.27 18.47 -12.84
C CYS A 16 52.26 17.72 -13.74
N ASN A 17 52.61 17.60 -15.03
CA ASN A 17 52.23 16.51 -15.96
C ASN A 17 52.90 15.18 -15.51
N ALA A 18 52.52 13.94 -15.84
CA ALA A 18 51.93 13.29 -17.03
C ALA A 18 51.49 11.84 -16.65
N PRO A 19 51.10 10.89 -17.55
CA PRO A 19 50.84 10.98 -18.98
C PRO A 19 49.51 10.34 -19.47
N THR A 20 49.10 10.82 -20.64
CA THR A 20 48.04 10.31 -21.50
C THR A 20 48.45 9.05 -22.26
N ASN A 21 47.57 8.06 -22.33
CA ASN A 21 47.52 7.10 -23.44
C ASN A 21 46.14 7.20 -24.11
N LYS A 22 46.12 7.81 -25.30
CA LYS A 22 45.02 7.72 -26.26
C LYS A 22 45.23 6.47 -27.10
N THR A 23 44.22 5.60 -27.16
CA THR A 23 43.97 4.79 -28.35
C THR A 23 42.53 5.03 -28.78
N ASN A 24 42.40 5.68 -29.94
CA ASN A 24 41.15 5.92 -30.64
C ASN A 24 40.54 4.59 -31.10
N THR A 25 39.24 4.41 -30.91
CA THR A 25 38.40 3.71 -31.88
C THR A 25 37.01 4.37 -31.97
N LYS A 26 36.87 5.16 -33.04
CA LYS A 26 35.71 5.38 -33.90
C LYS A 26 34.33 5.56 -33.25
N THR A 27 33.95 6.84 -33.24
CA THR A 27 32.61 7.42 -33.42
C THR A 27 31.62 6.56 -34.21
N GLY A 28 30.47 6.30 -33.59
CA GLY A 28 29.25 5.79 -34.21
C GLY A 28 28.02 6.34 -33.47
N THR A 29 27.41 7.37 -34.07
CA THR A 29 26.05 7.90 -33.87
C THR A 29 25.63 8.30 -32.45
N ASP A 30 25.63 9.62 -32.22
CA ASP A 30 24.77 10.29 -31.25
C ASP A 30 23.30 9.91 -31.49
N GLN A 31 22.65 9.35 -30.47
CA GLN A 31 21.19 9.45 -30.30
C GLN A 31 20.91 10.30 -29.06
N PRO A 32 20.03 11.31 -29.15
CA PRO A 32 19.64 12.11 -28.01
C PRO A 32 18.62 11.35 -27.14
N GLY A 33 18.92 11.19 -25.84
CA GLY A 33 17.89 11.02 -24.80
C GLY A 33 17.61 9.62 -24.24
N LYS A 34 18.62 8.78 -23.95
CA LYS A 34 18.45 7.71 -22.94
C LYS A 34 19.08 8.18 -21.63
N SER A 35 18.27 8.45 -20.60
CA SER A 35 18.80 8.53 -19.24
C SER A 35 19.39 7.16 -18.91
N ALA A 36 20.60 7.13 -18.35
CA ALA A 36 21.26 5.89 -17.98
C ALA A 36 20.48 5.27 -16.80
N GLY A 37 19.56 4.35 -17.10
CA GLY A 37 18.88 3.53 -16.09
C GLY A 37 19.88 2.72 -15.26
N LEU A 38 19.46 2.23 -14.09
CA LEU A 38 20.31 1.40 -13.24
C LEU A 38 20.71 0.11 -13.97
N THR A 39 21.94 -0.35 -13.78
CA THR A 39 22.30 -1.74 -14.09
C THR A 39 21.80 -2.69 -13.00
N ALA A 40 21.75 -3.99 -13.29
CA ALA A 40 21.32 -5.02 -12.34
C ALA A 40 22.12 -5.02 -11.02
N GLN A 41 23.38 -4.60 -11.03
CA GLN A 41 24.19 -4.47 -9.81
C GLN A 41 23.95 -3.15 -9.07
N GLN A 42 23.62 -2.08 -9.80
CA GLN A 42 23.41 -0.77 -9.20
C GLN A 42 22.08 -0.67 -8.44
N ILE A 43 21.13 -1.58 -8.68
CA ILE A 43 19.86 -1.60 -7.95
C ILE A 43 20.04 -1.79 -6.43
N TYR A 44 21.16 -2.34 -5.97
CA TYR A 44 21.43 -2.49 -4.53
C TYR A 44 22.33 -1.38 -3.97
N GLN A 45 22.78 -0.44 -4.80
CA GLN A 45 23.66 0.66 -4.38
C GLN A 45 22.84 1.84 -3.88
N LYS A 46 22.61 1.90 -2.56
CA LYS A 46 21.77 2.91 -1.90
C LYS A 46 21.97 4.35 -2.39
N ASP A 47 23.21 4.83 -2.44
CA ASP A 47 23.47 6.22 -2.84
C ASP A 47 23.10 6.49 -4.31
N VAL A 48 23.31 5.51 -5.18
CA VAL A 48 22.95 5.59 -6.61
C VAL A 48 21.44 5.59 -6.77
N VAL A 49 20.74 4.70 -6.06
CA VAL A 49 19.28 4.59 -6.07
C VAL A 49 18.64 5.89 -5.58
N ILE A 50 19.06 6.41 -4.43
CA ILE A 50 18.53 7.66 -3.86
C ILE A 50 18.76 8.83 -4.83
N SER A 51 19.95 8.92 -5.45
CA SER A 51 20.27 9.97 -6.42
C SER A 51 19.33 9.93 -7.64
N LEU A 52 19.03 8.73 -8.16
CA LEU A 52 18.13 8.56 -9.29
C LEU A 52 16.67 8.87 -8.95
N VAL A 53 16.19 8.42 -7.79
CA VAL A 53 14.81 8.74 -7.34
C VAL A 53 14.62 10.26 -7.16
N LYS A 54 15.65 11.00 -6.72
CA LYS A 54 15.58 12.46 -6.60
C LYS A 54 15.48 13.18 -7.94
N THR A 55 16.06 12.60 -9.00
CA THR A 55 16.12 13.21 -10.34
C THR A 55 14.93 12.82 -11.23
N HIS A 56 14.34 11.64 -11.02
CA HIS A 56 13.19 11.16 -11.79
C HIS A 56 11.90 11.30 -10.98
N LYS A 57 10.97 12.15 -11.45
CA LYS A 57 9.65 12.35 -10.84
C LYS A 57 8.54 11.97 -11.81
N GLY A 58 7.45 11.40 -11.30
CA GLY A 58 6.26 11.02 -12.09
C GLY A 58 6.18 9.51 -12.37
N LYS A 59 5.10 9.10 -13.05
CA LYS A 59 4.82 7.69 -13.40
C LYS A 59 5.70 7.25 -14.59
N ASN A 60 6.15 5.99 -14.60
CA ASN A 60 6.79 5.35 -15.74
C ASN A 60 6.01 4.08 -16.13
N LYS A 61 5.29 4.14 -17.26
CA LYS A 61 4.45 3.04 -17.74
C LYS A 61 5.22 1.73 -17.99
N VAL A 62 6.50 1.81 -18.37
CA VAL A 62 7.32 0.62 -18.61
C VAL A 62 7.71 -0.02 -17.28
N SER A 63 8.14 0.79 -16.30
CA SER A 63 8.40 0.34 -14.94
C SER A 63 7.17 -0.28 -14.30
N ASP A 64 6.00 0.37 -14.44
CA ASP A 64 4.72 -0.09 -13.89
C ASP A 64 4.27 -1.40 -14.56
N LYS A 65 4.45 -1.54 -15.87
CA LYS A 65 4.18 -2.80 -16.56
C LYS A 65 5.04 -3.95 -16.02
N TYR A 66 6.37 -3.76 -15.91
CA TYR A 66 7.23 -4.79 -15.36
C TYR A 66 6.89 -5.14 -13.90
N PHE A 67 6.50 -4.13 -13.12
CA PHE A 67 6.03 -4.35 -11.75
C PHE A 67 4.79 -5.25 -11.73
N LEU A 68 3.77 -4.94 -12.53
CA LEU A 68 2.53 -5.73 -12.60
C LEU A 68 2.78 -7.15 -13.15
N ASP A 69 3.63 -7.30 -14.17
CA ASP A 69 4.01 -8.61 -14.69
C ASP A 69 4.76 -9.43 -13.60
N GLY A 70 5.64 -8.80 -12.82
CA GLY A 70 6.36 -9.44 -11.71
C GLY A 70 5.43 -9.88 -10.59
N VAL A 71 4.45 -9.04 -10.27
CA VAL A 71 3.37 -9.37 -9.35
C VAL A 71 2.59 -10.60 -9.81
N ASP A 72 2.19 -10.67 -11.08
CA ASP A 72 1.46 -11.81 -11.66
C ASP A 72 2.29 -13.10 -11.53
N MET A 73 3.58 -13.04 -11.85
CA MET A 73 4.48 -14.19 -11.70
C MET A 73 4.56 -14.64 -10.25
N TYR A 74 4.75 -13.69 -9.33
CA TYR A 74 4.98 -14.02 -7.92
C TYR A 74 3.75 -14.66 -7.28
N ARG A 75 2.58 -14.12 -7.57
CA ARG A 75 1.37 -14.40 -6.79
C ARG A 75 0.46 -15.42 -7.45
N ASN A 76 0.29 -15.34 -8.77
CA ASN A 76 -0.65 -16.18 -9.51
C ASN A 76 0.05 -17.43 -10.02
N LYS A 77 1.23 -17.24 -10.63
CA LYS A 77 2.02 -18.34 -11.16
C LYS A 77 2.93 -18.98 -10.11
N ARG A 78 3.04 -18.37 -8.93
CA ARG A 78 3.88 -18.83 -7.81
C ARG A 78 5.33 -19.11 -8.25
N ASN A 79 5.85 -18.23 -9.10
CA ASN A 79 7.19 -18.29 -9.66
C ASN A 79 8.02 -17.11 -9.13
N PRO A 80 8.57 -17.22 -7.90
CA PRO A 80 9.31 -16.13 -7.28
C PRO A 80 10.64 -15.81 -7.98
N GLU A 81 11.26 -16.77 -8.68
CA GLU A 81 12.46 -16.55 -9.47
C GLU A 81 12.19 -15.59 -10.64
N GLU A 82 11.15 -15.84 -11.43
CA GLU A 82 10.80 -14.99 -12.57
C GLU A 82 10.26 -13.62 -12.11
N ALA A 83 9.50 -13.61 -11.00
CA ALA A 83 9.05 -12.38 -10.38
C ALA A 83 10.20 -11.47 -9.97
N ALA A 84 11.23 -12.01 -9.32
CA ALA A 84 12.40 -11.25 -8.91
C ALA A 84 13.07 -10.57 -10.12
N GLU A 85 13.18 -11.27 -11.26
CA GLU A 85 13.73 -10.69 -12.49
C GLU A 85 12.86 -9.56 -13.07
N LEU A 86 11.54 -9.68 -12.99
CA LEU A 86 10.61 -8.64 -13.43
C LEU A 86 10.63 -7.42 -12.50
N PHE A 87 10.70 -7.61 -11.18
CA PHE A 87 10.88 -6.51 -10.24
C PHE A 87 12.21 -5.78 -10.45
N LYS A 88 13.31 -6.51 -10.71
CA LYS A 88 14.59 -5.89 -11.09
C LYS A 88 14.45 -5.04 -12.35
N LYS A 89 13.76 -5.54 -13.39
CA LYS A 89 13.49 -4.75 -14.62
C LYS A 89 12.68 -3.50 -14.32
N SER A 90 11.64 -3.60 -13.49
CA SER A 90 10.85 -2.45 -13.05
C SER A 90 11.72 -1.38 -12.38
N ILE A 91 12.60 -1.79 -11.46
CA ILE A 91 13.53 -0.92 -10.73
C ILE A 91 14.56 -0.27 -11.65
N MET A 92 15.08 -1.01 -12.63
CA MET A 92 16.04 -0.48 -13.61
C MET A 92 15.44 0.63 -14.48
N GLU A 93 14.15 0.55 -14.78
CA GLU A 93 13.40 1.59 -15.50
C GLU A 93 13.05 2.78 -14.61
N GLN A 94 12.58 2.52 -13.38
CA GLN A 94 12.36 3.53 -12.36
C GLN A 94 12.40 2.88 -10.97
N PRO A 95 13.30 3.31 -10.06
CA PRO A 95 13.31 2.78 -8.71
C PRO A 95 12.07 3.28 -7.94
N GLN A 96 11.31 2.35 -7.38
CA GLN A 96 10.09 2.64 -6.62
C GLN A 96 10.10 1.83 -5.32
N ALA A 97 9.63 2.42 -4.21
CA ALA A 97 9.59 1.75 -2.91
C ALA A 97 8.83 0.41 -2.97
N ARG A 98 7.68 0.37 -3.67
CA ARG A 98 6.87 -0.85 -3.88
C ARG A 98 7.60 -1.96 -4.63
N ALA A 99 8.40 -1.61 -5.63
CA ALA A 99 9.13 -2.59 -6.43
C ALA A 99 10.28 -3.22 -5.62
N TYR A 100 10.97 -2.44 -4.79
CA TYR A 100 11.96 -2.97 -3.86
C TYR A 100 11.36 -3.86 -2.78
N TYR A 101 10.20 -3.49 -2.25
CA TYR A 101 9.52 -4.29 -1.24
C TYR A 101 9.10 -5.67 -1.81
N GLU A 102 8.48 -5.70 -3.01
CA GLU A 102 8.10 -6.98 -3.63
C GLU A 102 9.31 -7.78 -4.15
N LEU A 103 10.38 -7.11 -4.58
CA LEU A 103 11.66 -7.77 -4.85
C LEU A 103 12.19 -8.47 -3.59
N GLY A 104 12.13 -7.81 -2.43
CA GLY A 104 12.49 -8.39 -1.14
C GLY A 104 11.68 -9.66 -0.84
N ASN A 105 10.37 -9.63 -1.06
CA ASN A 105 9.49 -10.79 -0.87
C ASN A 105 9.90 -11.97 -1.78
N ALA A 106 10.06 -11.72 -3.09
CA ALA A 106 10.41 -12.75 -4.05
C ALA A 106 11.80 -13.34 -3.78
N LEU A 107 12.79 -12.51 -3.41
CA LEU A 107 14.13 -12.94 -3.05
C LEU A 107 14.16 -13.77 -1.76
N ALA A 108 13.36 -13.38 -0.77
CA ALA A 108 13.21 -14.14 0.45
C ALA A 108 12.62 -15.53 0.15
N ASP A 109 11.61 -15.64 -0.71
CA ASP A 109 11.01 -16.94 -1.05
C ASP A 109 11.96 -17.90 -1.76
N ILE A 110 12.86 -17.39 -2.60
CA ILE A 110 13.94 -18.20 -3.23
C ILE A 110 15.18 -18.37 -2.35
N ASN A 111 15.08 -17.97 -1.08
CA ASN A 111 16.15 -18.05 -0.08
C ASN A 111 17.43 -17.27 -0.42
N ASN A 112 17.33 -16.24 -1.27
CA ASN A 112 18.38 -15.25 -1.48
C ASN A 112 18.28 -14.14 -0.41
N LEU A 113 18.57 -14.53 0.84
CA LEU A 113 18.41 -13.69 2.02
C LEU A 113 19.25 -12.39 2.00
N PRO A 114 20.52 -12.39 1.53
CA PRO A 114 21.33 -11.17 1.49
C PRO A 114 20.72 -10.09 0.58
N ASP A 115 20.31 -10.46 -0.63
CA ASP A 115 19.70 -9.50 -1.55
C ASP A 115 18.29 -9.09 -1.10
N ALA A 116 17.54 -10.00 -0.46
CA ALA A 116 16.24 -9.68 0.12
C ALA A 116 16.35 -8.58 1.19
N ALA A 117 17.33 -8.69 2.08
CA ALA A 117 17.58 -7.67 3.10
C ALA A 117 17.93 -6.32 2.48
N LEU A 118 18.80 -6.29 1.46
CA LEU A 118 19.14 -5.05 0.73
C LEU A 118 17.93 -4.43 0.05
N ALA A 119 17.07 -5.25 -0.56
CA ALA A 119 15.85 -4.78 -1.21
C ALA A 119 14.87 -4.16 -0.19
N TYR A 120 14.62 -4.81 0.95
CA TYR A 120 13.77 -4.23 1.99
C TYR A 120 14.36 -2.95 2.60
N GLN A 121 15.68 -2.89 2.84
CA GLN A 121 16.34 -1.67 3.31
C GLN A 121 16.18 -0.51 2.32
N LEU A 122 16.20 -0.79 1.02
CA LEU A 122 15.92 0.23 0.00
C LEU A 122 14.44 0.61 -0.03
N ALA A 123 13.52 -0.33 0.17
CA ALA A 123 12.11 -0.03 0.31
C ALA A 123 11.85 0.91 1.51
N GLU A 124 12.48 0.64 2.66
CA GLU A 124 12.43 1.51 3.86
C GLU A 124 12.98 2.91 3.56
N VAL A 125 14.18 2.98 2.95
CA VAL A 125 14.83 4.26 2.60
C VAL A 125 14.01 5.08 1.61
N LEU A 126 13.27 4.43 0.73
CA LEU A 126 12.36 5.06 -0.23
C LEU A 126 10.94 5.28 0.35
N ASP A 127 10.79 5.12 1.66
CA ASP A 127 9.56 5.39 2.42
C ASP A 127 8.38 4.48 2.05
N TYR A 128 8.63 3.19 1.83
CA TYR A 128 7.54 2.20 1.73
C TYR A 128 6.74 2.19 3.05
N LYS A 129 5.41 2.22 2.92
CA LYS A 129 4.47 2.21 4.05
C LYS A 129 3.58 0.96 4.03
N PRO A 130 3.21 0.44 5.22
CA PRO A 130 3.65 0.91 6.55
C PRO A 130 5.09 0.47 6.86
N THR A 131 5.84 1.31 7.58
CA THR A 131 7.24 1.03 7.94
C THR A 131 7.38 -0.22 8.80
N SER A 132 6.42 -0.45 9.71
CA SER A 132 6.31 -1.66 10.56
C SER A 132 6.44 -2.97 9.77
N LYS A 133 5.87 -3.03 8.57
CA LYS A 133 5.85 -4.22 7.71
C LYS A 133 7.20 -4.52 7.06
N VAL A 134 7.90 -3.48 6.59
CA VAL A 134 9.25 -3.63 6.05
C VAL A 134 10.19 -4.13 7.15
N LEU A 135 10.10 -3.54 8.35
CA LEU A 135 10.88 -3.94 9.51
C LEU A 135 10.57 -5.39 9.94
N TYR A 136 9.30 -5.80 9.92
CA TYR A 136 8.92 -7.17 10.23
C TYR A 136 9.53 -8.17 9.23
N ASN A 137 9.45 -7.89 7.92
CA ASN A 137 10.04 -8.78 6.92
C ASN A 137 11.57 -8.81 7.01
N LEU A 138 12.23 -7.69 7.34
CA LEU A 138 13.66 -7.68 7.65
C LEU A 138 13.97 -8.59 8.84
N ALA A 139 13.15 -8.57 9.89
CA ALA A 139 13.31 -9.47 11.03
C ALA A 139 13.21 -10.95 10.61
N CYS A 140 12.26 -11.30 9.76
CA CYS A 140 12.11 -12.65 9.19
C CYS A 140 13.33 -13.05 8.35
N VAL A 141 13.80 -12.18 7.45
CA VAL A 141 14.99 -12.45 6.62
C VAL A 141 16.23 -12.66 7.47
N TYR A 142 16.48 -11.81 8.46
CA TYR A 142 17.64 -11.96 9.34
C TYR A 142 17.53 -13.17 10.27
N SER A 143 16.32 -13.51 10.72
CA SER A 143 16.10 -14.74 11.51
C SER A 143 16.41 -15.98 10.66
N ARG A 144 15.93 -16.04 9.41
CA ARG A 144 16.26 -17.12 8.47
C ARG A 144 17.75 -17.18 8.11
N ALA A 145 18.44 -16.05 8.14
CA ALA A 145 19.88 -15.96 7.92
C ALA A 145 20.69 -16.30 9.19
N GLU A 146 20.01 -16.68 10.27
CA GLU A 146 20.60 -16.95 11.59
C GLU A 146 21.38 -15.76 12.19
N ASP A 147 21.06 -14.54 11.76
CA ASP A 147 21.56 -13.30 12.36
C ASP A 147 20.62 -12.81 13.46
N TYR A 148 20.86 -13.33 14.67
CA TYR A 148 20.04 -13.02 15.83
C TYR A 148 19.93 -11.52 16.13
N ASN A 149 21.05 -10.79 16.03
CA ASN A 149 21.09 -9.40 16.48
C ASN A 149 20.28 -8.50 15.54
N SER A 150 20.43 -8.69 14.24
CA SER A 150 19.66 -7.98 13.23
C SER A 150 18.19 -8.37 13.30
N ALA A 151 17.89 -9.67 13.41
CA ALA A 151 16.51 -10.16 13.55
C ALA A 151 15.80 -9.54 14.76
N ARG A 152 16.49 -9.50 15.90
CA ARG A 152 15.97 -8.90 17.14
C ARG A 152 15.74 -7.40 16.98
N TYR A 153 16.72 -6.68 16.45
CA TYR A 153 16.60 -5.24 16.21
C TYR A 153 15.36 -4.93 15.37
N TYR A 154 15.24 -5.57 14.21
CA TYR A 154 14.15 -5.33 13.30
C TYR A 154 12.79 -5.79 13.83
N LEU A 155 12.72 -6.88 14.61
CA LEU A 155 11.46 -7.33 15.23
C LEU A 155 10.97 -6.33 16.28
N VAL A 156 11.86 -5.85 17.15
CA VAL A 156 11.53 -4.83 18.15
C VAL A 156 11.09 -3.54 17.47
N SER A 157 11.86 -3.06 16.49
CA SER A 157 11.50 -1.85 15.74
C SER A 157 10.18 -2.01 15.00
N ALA A 158 9.89 -3.18 14.42
CA ALA A 158 8.60 -3.43 13.79
C ALA A 158 7.44 -3.22 14.78
N ILE A 159 7.56 -3.76 16.00
CA ILE A 159 6.55 -3.60 17.07
C ILE A 159 6.43 -2.13 17.49
N GLU A 160 7.55 -1.44 17.72
CA GLU A 160 7.58 -0.02 18.10
C GLU A 160 6.97 0.88 17.02
N PHE A 161 7.09 0.50 15.74
CA PHE A 161 6.49 1.20 14.61
C PHE A 161 5.07 0.73 14.26
N GLY A 162 4.45 -0.14 15.08
CA GLY A 162 3.02 -0.47 15.00
C GLY A 162 2.69 -1.92 14.59
N TYR A 163 3.69 -2.77 14.34
CA TYR A 163 3.43 -4.19 14.04
C TYR A 163 2.86 -4.89 15.28
N SER A 164 1.56 -5.15 15.26
CA SER A 164 0.80 -5.61 16.44
C SER A 164 0.18 -6.99 16.28
N ASN A 165 0.48 -7.71 15.19
CA ASN A 165 0.01 -9.08 14.99
C ASN A 165 0.81 -10.08 15.83
N VAL A 166 0.57 -10.06 17.15
CA VAL A 166 1.26 -10.89 18.15
C VAL A 166 1.12 -12.38 17.84
N LYS A 167 -0.06 -12.81 17.38
CA LYS A 167 -0.28 -14.21 16.96
C LYS A 167 0.68 -14.60 15.84
N ASN A 168 0.90 -13.72 14.85
CA ASN A 168 1.84 -13.99 13.78
C ASN A 168 3.29 -14.04 14.29
N ILE A 169 3.72 -13.09 15.15
CA ILE A 169 5.07 -13.08 15.74
C ILE A 169 5.44 -14.45 16.37
N TYR A 170 4.50 -15.07 17.08
CA TYR A 170 4.73 -16.36 17.73
C TYR A 170 4.59 -17.57 16.80
N ALA A 171 3.84 -17.47 15.71
CA ALA A 171 3.54 -18.60 14.81
C ALA A 171 4.37 -18.60 13.52
N ASP A 172 4.94 -17.47 13.12
CA ASP A 172 5.64 -17.32 11.85
C ASP A 172 6.91 -18.17 11.84
N LYS A 173 6.99 -19.13 10.92
CA LYS A 173 8.11 -20.06 10.81
C LYS A 173 9.44 -19.35 10.50
N ASP A 174 9.39 -18.17 9.87
CA ASP A 174 10.59 -17.43 9.49
C ASP A 174 11.28 -16.83 10.73
N LEU A 175 10.55 -16.67 11.84
CA LEU A 175 11.06 -16.24 13.14
C LEU A 175 11.51 -17.41 14.04
N THR A 176 11.59 -18.65 13.53
CA THR A 176 11.95 -19.82 14.36
C THR A 176 13.32 -19.67 15.02
N TYR A 177 14.33 -19.25 14.24
CA TYR A 177 15.68 -19.09 14.78
C TYR A 177 15.74 -18.08 15.94
N ILE A 178 15.17 -16.88 15.77
CA ILE A 178 15.18 -15.89 16.86
C ILE A 178 14.41 -16.36 18.10
N ARG A 179 13.33 -17.16 17.93
CA ARG A 179 12.59 -17.76 19.06
C ARG A 179 13.42 -18.80 19.82
N GLU A 180 14.22 -19.59 19.11
CA GLU A 180 14.87 -20.79 19.66
C GLU A 180 16.36 -20.61 19.94
N ALA A 181 16.98 -19.50 19.50
CA ALA A 181 18.42 -19.24 19.67
C ALA A 181 18.89 -19.17 21.13
N GLY A 182 17.97 -19.09 22.11
CA GLY A 182 18.26 -19.18 23.54
C GLY A 182 19.10 -18.04 24.12
N ARG A 183 19.25 -16.92 23.39
CA ARG A 183 20.06 -15.76 23.81
C ARG A 183 19.31 -14.79 24.73
N GLU A 184 18.00 -14.68 24.56
CA GLU A 184 17.07 -13.93 25.41
C GLU A 184 15.74 -14.69 25.44
N ASP A 185 14.94 -14.50 26.49
CA ASP A 185 13.58 -15.02 26.50
C ASP A 185 12.74 -14.26 25.46
N PHE A 186 12.31 -14.99 24.42
CA PHE A 186 11.55 -14.40 23.31
C PHE A 186 10.21 -13.80 23.75
N ASN A 187 9.54 -14.40 24.74
CA ASN A 187 8.29 -13.85 25.26
C ASN A 187 8.54 -12.52 25.96
N ASN A 188 9.63 -12.44 26.74
CA ASN A 188 10.03 -11.18 27.40
C ASN A 188 10.44 -10.12 26.37
N LEU A 189 11.15 -10.50 25.30
CA LEU A 189 11.51 -9.59 24.21
C LEU A 189 10.26 -8.94 23.59
N VAL A 190 9.32 -9.77 23.16
CA VAL A 190 8.07 -9.31 22.53
C VAL A 190 7.21 -8.53 23.52
N THR A 191 7.05 -9.03 24.75
CA THR A 191 6.23 -8.35 25.77
C THR A 191 6.84 -7.02 26.19
N THR A 192 8.16 -6.91 26.25
CA THR A 192 8.86 -5.63 26.56
C THR A 192 8.68 -4.63 25.42
N ALA A 193 8.86 -5.06 24.17
CA ALA A 193 8.59 -4.21 23.01
C ALA A 193 7.13 -3.74 22.97
N LEU A 194 6.19 -4.61 23.38
CA LEU A 194 4.77 -4.29 23.53
C LEU A 194 4.45 -3.48 24.80
N SER A 195 5.33 -3.42 25.81
CA SER A 195 5.03 -2.76 27.09
C SER A 195 4.94 -1.23 26.98
N GLY A 196 5.48 -0.64 25.90
CA GLY A 196 5.22 0.74 25.49
C GLY A 196 3.85 0.95 24.84
N ALA A 197 3.15 -0.13 24.50
CA ALA A 197 1.82 -0.15 23.89
C ALA A 197 0.78 -0.64 24.91
N THR A 198 0.04 0.29 25.52
CA THR A 198 -1.16 -0.07 26.31
C THR A 198 -2.10 -0.94 25.46
N ASP A 199 -2.46 -2.13 25.94
CA ASP A 199 -3.27 -3.16 25.26
C ASP A 199 -3.11 -3.19 23.72
N PRO A 200 -2.24 -4.04 23.17
CA PRO A 200 -1.94 -4.07 21.74
C PRO A 200 -3.16 -4.20 20.82
N SER A 201 -4.22 -4.91 21.25
CA SER A 201 -5.46 -5.01 20.45
C SER A 201 -6.23 -3.70 20.45
N LYS A 202 -6.31 -3.04 21.62
CA LYS A 202 -6.92 -1.73 21.75
C LYS A 202 -6.12 -0.64 21.05
N LEU A 203 -4.79 -0.72 21.08
CA LEU A 203 -3.92 0.19 20.32
C LEU A 203 -4.12 -0.01 18.82
N GLN A 204 -4.09 -1.25 18.32
CA GLN A 204 -4.33 -1.53 16.90
C GLN A 204 -5.70 -1.03 16.44
N TRP A 205 -6.72 -1.24 17.26
CA TRP A 205 -8.05 -0.68 17.02
C TRP A 205 -8.02 0.85 16.97
N ASN A 206 -7.39 1.49 17.95
CA ASN A 206 -7.28 2.94 18.01
C ASN A 206 -6.52 3.52 16.83
N LEU A 207 -5.38 2.95 16.45
CA LEU A 207 -4.63 3.38 15.27
C LEU A 207 -5.53 3.29 14.02
N PHE A 208 -6.19 2.15 13.81
CA PHE A 208 -7.06 1.93 12.67
C PHE A 208 -8.19 2.97 12.57
N TRP A 209 -9.03 3.09 13.62
CA TRP A 209 -10.23 3.93 13.48
C TRP A 209 -9.89 5.43 13.43
N HIS A 210 -8.76 5.87 14.00
CA HIS A 210 -8.32 7.27 13.91
C HIS A 210 -7.84 7.69 12.52
N GLU A 211 -7.52 6.74 11.62
CA GLU A 211 -7.23 7.06 10.22
C GLU A 211 -8.48 7.56 9.47
N PHE A 212 -9.69 7.24 9.96
CA PHE A 212 -10.95 7.67 9.37
C PHE A 212 -11.38 9.04 9.89
N LYS A 213 -11.31 10.04 9.01
CA LYS A 213 -11.81 11.40 9.30
C LYS A 213 -13.34 11.41 9.34
N PRO A 214 -13.98 12.22 10.21
CA PRO A 214 -15.43 12.44 10.15
C PRO A 214 -15.89 12.83 8.75
N VAL A 215 -16.97 12.22 8.27
CA VAL A 215 -17.52 12.52 6.95
C VAL A 215 -18.33 13.82 6.98
N SER A 216 -18.35 14.55 5.86
CA SER A 216 -19.22 15.69 5.65
C SER A 216 -20.57 15.22 5.10
N TYR A 217 -21.67 15.74 5.66
CA TYR A 217 -23.02 15.41 5.22
C TYR A 217 -23.65 16.52 4.36
N PRO A 218 -24.48 16.17 3.35
CA PRO A 218 -24.75 14.81 2.90
C PRO A 218 -23.54 14.19 2.18
N LEU A 219 -23.27 12.91 2.46
CA LEU A 219 -22.21 12.15 1.79
C LEU A 219 -22.85 11.34 0.67
N VAL A 220 -22.45 11.60 -0.57
CA VAL A 220 -22.92 10.85 -1.75
C VAL A 220 -21.73 10.09 -2.33
N LEU A 221 -21.82 8.75 -2.38
CA LEU A 221 -20.74 7.90 -2.91
C LEU A 221 -21.09 7.44 -4.33
N ASN A 222 -20.99 8.37 -5.28
CA ASN A 222 -21.16 8.11 -6.70
C ASN A 222 -19.82 7.79 -7.40
N GLU A 223 -19.85 7.59 -8.72
CA GLU A 223 -18.64 7.33 -9.51
C GLU A 223 -17.61 8.45 -9.42
N GLU A 224 -18.04 9.71 -9.39
CA GLU A 224 -17.15 10.86 -9.25
C GLU A 224 -16.38 10.82 -7.93
N TYR A 225 -17.06 10.55 -6.81
CA TYR A 225 -16.41 10.37 -5.51
C TYR A 225 -15.42 9.21 -5.55
N GLY A 226 -15.81 8.08 -6.17
CA GLY A 226 -14.93 6.93 -6.33
C GLY A 226 -13.67 7.24 -7.13
N GLN A 227 -13.78 8.03 -8.21
CA GLN A 227 -12.62 8.45 -9.00
C GLN A 227 -11.68 9.34 -8.18
N GLN A 228 -12.22 10.26 -7.38
CA GLN A 228 -11.41 11.09 -6.49
C GLN A 228 -10.62 10.27 -5.46
N LEU A 229 -11.17 9.16 -4.97
CA LEU A 229 -10.44 8.24 -4.09
C LEU A 229 -9.28 7.54 -4.83
N LYS A 230 -9.54 7.00 -6.02
CA LYS A 230 -8.52 6.31 -6.85
C LYS A 230 -7.35 7.23 -7.21
N ASP A 231 -7.64 8.49 -7.49
CA ASP A 231 -6.62 9.50 -7.82
C ASP A 231 -5.86 9.99 -6.57
N GLY A 232 -6.39 9.70 -5.37
CA GLY A 232 -5.86 10.12 -4.08
C GLY A 232 -4.74 9.21 -3.53
N PRO A 233 -3.96 9.71 -2.55
CA PRO A 233 -2.92 8.93 -1.89
C PRO A 233 -3.41 8.16 -0.64
N ASP A 234 -4.72 8.16 -0.36
CA ASP A 234 -5.28 7.71 0.92
C ASP A 234 -5.72 6.23 0.88
N TYR A 235 -4.87 5.34 1.36
CA TYR A 235 -5.08 3.89 1.35
C TYR A 235 -5.14 3.30 2.76
N ILE A 236 -5.94 2.25 2.92
CA ILE A 236 -5.96 1.42 4.12
C ILE A 236 -4.88 0.36 4.01
N SER A 237 -3.98 0.34 4.98
CA SER A 237 -2.92 -0.66 5.09
C SER A 237 -3.48 -2.08 5.28
N TYR A 238 -2.87 -3.06 4.60
CA TYR A 238 -3.21 -4.49 4.74
C TYR A 238 -2.98 -5.05 6.15
N GLU A 239 -2.27 -4.34 7.02
CA GLU A 239 -2.12 -4.74 8.43
C GLU A 239 -3.44 -4.70 9.21
N TYR A 240 -4.45 -4.00 8.68
CA TYR A 240 -5.80 -3.91 9.22
C TYR A 240 -6.74 -4.98 8.68
N GLU A 241 -6.22 -6.08 8.10
CA GLU A 241 -7.03 -7.23 7.61
C GLU A 241 -7.94 -7.86 8.67
N ARG A 242 -7.65 -7.62 9.95
CA ARG A 242 -8.52 -7.99 11.07
C ARG A 242 -9.85 -7.22 11.05
N PHE A 243 -9.82 -5.96 10.62
CA PHE A 243 -10.97 -5.06 10.59
C PHE A 243 -11.59 -4.95 9.20
N VAL A 244 -10.79 -5.07 8.14
CA VAL A 244 -11.24 -5.09 6.74
C VAL A 244 -11.24 -6.52 6.21
N ALA A 245 -12.36 -7.22 6.42
CA ALA A 245 -12.47 -8.65 6.11
C ALA A 245 -12.15 -9.00 4.64
N GLU A 246 -12.44 -8.09 3.72
CA GLU A 246 -12.22 -8.22 2.27
C GLU A 246 -10.73 -8.36 1.92
N MET A 247 -9.81 -8.01 2.83
CA MET A 247 -8.38 -8.27 2.67
C MET A 247 -8.01 -9.76 2.80
N ARG A 248 -8.88 -10.59 3.42
CA ARG A 248 -8.60 -12.00 3.72
C ARG A 248 -9.20 -12.97 2.72
N ASP A 249 -10.28 -12.60 2.03
CA ASP A 249 -11.06 -13.51 1.17
C ASP A 249 -10.44 -13.75 -0.22
N ASN A 250 -9.30 -13.13 -0.53
CA ASN A 250 -8.74 -13.09 -1.88
C ASN A 250 -7.55 -14.04 -2.05
N GLU A 251 -7.83 -15.35 -2.18
CA GLU A 251 -6.81 -16.40 -2.37
C GLU A 251 -6.12 -16.39 -3.76
N ARG A 252 -6.52 -15.51 -4.68
CA ARG A 252 -6.08 -15.55 -6.08
C ARG A 252 -4.92 -14.63 -6.44
N PHE A 253 -4.61 -13.59 -5.67
CA PHE A 253 -3.51 -12.63 -5.91
C PHE A 253 -2.87 -12.25 -4.57
N SER A 254 -1.67 -11.62 -4.54
CA SER A 254 -1.16 -11.05 -3.26
C SER A 254 -2.26 -10.20 -2.68
N ARG A 255 -2.41 -10.24 -1.36
CA ARG A 255 -3.15 -9.23 -0.62
C ARG A 255 -2.82 -7.85 -1.21
N GLU A 256 -1.56 -7.50 -1.43
CA GLU A 256 -1.11 -6.13 -1.74
C GLU A 256 -1.24 -5.63 -3.19
N VAL A 257 -1.79 -6.41 -4.12
CA VAL A 257 -1.69 -6.09 -5.55
C VAL A 257 -2.96 -6.31 -6.37
N GLY A 258 -3.92 -7.06 -5.84
CA GLY A 258 -5.19 -7.31 -6.51
C GLY A 258 -6.27 -6.29 -6.16
N TYR A 259 -6.15 -5.69 -4.97
CA TYR A 259 -7.14 -4.78 -4.45
C TYR A 259 -6.48 -3.56 -3.81
N GLU A 260 -7.16 -2.43 -3.91
CA GLU A 260 -6.85 -1.22 -3.17
C GLU A 260 -8.01 -0.93 -2.22
N PHE A 261 -7.66 -0.48 -1.02
CA PHE A 261 -8.62 -0.17 0.03
C PHE A 261 -8.44 1.30 0.39
N TYR A 262 -9.53 2.06 0.49
CA TYR A 262 -9.46 3.50 0.73
C TYR A 262 -10.31 3.89 1.94
N HIS A 263 -9.81 4.83 2.72
CA HIS A 263 -10.59 5.50 3.75
C HIS A 263 -11.67 6.35 3.08
N VAL A 264 -12.95 6.17 3.48
CA VAL A 264 -14.03 7.10 3.10
C VAL A 264 -14.33 8.01 4.28
N GLY A 265 -14.51 7.44 5.48
CA GLY A 265 -14.52 8.20 6.72
C GLY A 265 -15.33 7.60 7.86
N LEU A 266 -15.42 8.36 8.95
CA LEU A 266 -16.09 8.02 10.20
C LEU A 266 -17.53 8.59 10.17
N ALA A 267 -18.51 7.70 9.97
CA ALA A 267 -19.92 8.06 9.86
C ALA A 267 -20.59 8.31 11.22
N LYS A 268 -20.21 7.54 12.25
CA LYS A 268 -20.74 7.66 13.61
C LYS A 268 -19.66 7.33 14.61
N SER A 269 -19.55 8.13 15.67
CA SER A 269 -18.61 7.90 16.77
C SER A 269 -19.29 8.14 18.10
N THR A 270 -19.36 7.09 18.91
CA THR A 270 -19.82 7.12 20.30
C THR A 270 -18.80 6.35 21.15
N ASP A 271 -18.92 6.41 22.48
CA ASP A 271 -18.03 5.66 23.37
C ASP A 271 -18.12 4.14 23.16
N SER A 272 -19.29 3.64 22.74
CA SER A 272 -19.56 2.21 22.55
C SER A 272 -19.46 1.72 21.11
N VAL A 273 -19.66 2.61 20.12
CA VAL A 273 -19.75 2.25 18.69
C VAL A 273 -18.95 3.22 17.83
N LYS A 274 -18.14 2.67 16.91
CA LYS A 274 -17.57 3.39 15.78
C LYS A 274 -18.14 2.83 14.48
N THR A 275 -18.69 3.67 13.62
CA THR A 275 -19.15 3.31 12.28
C THR A 275 -18.22 3.94 11.25
N LEU A 276 -17.52 3.09 10.51
CA LEU A 276 -16.54 3.46 9.49
C LEU A 276 -17.10 3.16 8.10
N ILE A 277 -16.65 3.92 7.11
CA ILE A 277 -16.91 3.66 5.70
C ILE A 277 -15.56 3.50 5.01
N TYR A 278 -15.40 2.43 4.24
CA TYR A 278 -14.25 2.24 3.35
C TYR A 278 -14.71 1.79 1.96
N ALA A 279 -13.83 2.02 0.99
CA ALA A 279 -14.03 1.59 -0.38
C ALA A 279 -13.02 0.49 -0.74
N VAL A 280 -13.43 -0.40 -1.64
CA VAL A 280 -12.63 -1.50 -2.17
C VAL A 280 -12.60 -1.40 -3.69
N HIS A 281 -11.40 -1.39 -4.26
CA HIS A 281 -11.18 -1.37 -5.70
C HIS A 281 -10.50 -2.66 -6.12
N ASN A 282 -11.06 -3.36 -7.11
CA ASN A 282 -10.43 -4.51 -7.72
C ASN A 282 -9.58 -4.05 -8.90
N VAL A 283 -8.29 -3.85 -8.66
CA VAL A 283 -7.33 -3.32 -9.65
C VAL A 283 -7.16 -4.30 -10.83
N ILE A 284 -7.40 -5.60 -10.61
CA ILE A 284 -7.30 -6.63 -11.65
C ILE A 284 -8.39 -6.46 -12.71
N SER A 285 -9.57 -5.95 -12.31
CA SER A 285 -10.69 -5.73 -13.21
C SER A 285 -10.55 -4.48 -14.08
N GLY A 286 -9.43 -3.75 -13.95
CA GLY A 286 -9.17 -2.50 -14.67
C GLY A 286 -9.56 -1.27 -13.86
N ASP A 287 -8.93 -0.14 -14.19
CA ASP A 287 -9.15 1.16 -13.53
C ASP A 287 -10.61 1.62 -13.69
N GLY A 288 -11.30 1.19 -14.75
CA GLY A 288 -12.72 1.48 -14.98
C GLY A 288 -13.69 0.74 -14.06
N HIS A 289 -13.25 -0.27 -13.30
CA HIS A 289 -14.13 -1.06 -12.45
C HIS A 289 -14.67 -0.21 -11.27
N PRO A 290 -15.98 -0.21 -10.99
CA PRO A 290 -16.54 0.58 -9.89
C PRO A 290 -15.99 0.14 -8.52
N LEU A 291 -15.85 1.07 -7.58
CA LEU A 291 -15.52 0.71 -6.19
C LEU A 291 -16.73 0.14 -5.47
N ASP A 292 -16.51 -0.87 -4.64
CA ASP A 292 -17.49 -1.30 -3.65
C ASP A 292 -17.33 -0.48 -2.38
N PHE A 293 -18.43 0.08 -1.88
CA PHE A 293 -18.44 0.84 -0.63
C PHE A 293 -19.09 0.04 0.49
N TYR A 294 -18.41 -0.04 1.63
CA TYR A 294 -18.86 -0.73 2.82
C TYR A 294 -19.05 0.26 3.94
N ILE A 295 -20.18 0.16 4.65
CA ILE A 295 -20.35 0.77 5.97
C ILE A 295 -20.30 -0.32 7.03
N VAL A 296 -19.51 -0.09 8.08
CA VAL A 296 -19.16 -1.13 9.06
C VAL A 296 -19.16 -0.54 10.46
N SER A 297 -19.86 -1.21 11.37
CA SER A 297 -19.91 -0.83 12.78
C SER A 297 -19.10 -1.77 13.63
N PHE A 298 -18.31 -1.21 14.54
CA PHE A 298 -17.49 -1.91 15.52
C PHE A 298 -17.80 -1.42 16.93
N ASP A 299 -17.59 -2.28 17.92
CA ASP A 299 -17.64 -1.90 19.32
C ASP A 299 -16.39 -1.11 19.75
N GLY A 300 -16.36 -0.66 21.01
CA GLY A 300 -15.23 0.10 21.56
C GLY A 300 -13.88 -0.65 21.60
N GLN A 301 -13.86 -1.95 21.30
CA GLN A 301 -12.64 -2.78 21.23
C GLN A 301 -12.31 -3.22 19.80
N GLY A 302 -13.03 -2.72 18.79
CA GLY A 302 -12.81 -3.09 17.39
C GLY A 302 -13.39 -4.45 17.01
N LYS A 303 -14.34 -4.99 17.78
CA LYS A 303 -15.10 -6.18 17.38
C LYS A 303 -16.22 -5.76 16.43
N LEU A 304 -16.36 -6.46 15.32
CA LEU A 304 -17.43 -6.24 14.34
C LEU A 304 -18.80 -6.41 15.01
N ILE A 305 -19.66 -5.41 14.84
CA ILE A 305 -21.08 -5.44 15.20
C ILE A 305 -21.90 -5.82 13.97
N ASP A 306 -21.75 -5.04 12.89
CA ASP A 306 -22.50 -5.22 11.66
C ASP A 306 -21.76 -4.63 10.45
N LYS A 307 -22.10 -5.08 9.23
CA LYS A 307 -21.49 -4.67 7.96
C LYS A 307 -22.53 -4.68 6.85
N LEU A 308 -22.55 -3.61 6.04
CA LEU A 308 -23.43 -3.50 4.87
C LEU A 308 -22.65 -2.99 3.65
N VAL A 309 -22.89 -3.60 2.49
CA VAL A 309 -22.46 -3.06 1.19
C VAL A 309 -23.49 -2.02 0.76
N ILE A 310 -23.06 -0.77 0.61
CA ILE A 310 -23.96 0.37 0.36
C ILE A 310 -23.76 1.03 -0.99
N GLY A 311 -22.63 0.81 -1.66
CA GLY A 311 -22.31 1.45 -2.94
C GLY A 311 -21.50 0.56 -3.85
N GLY A 312 -21.52 0.88 -5.14
CA GLY A 312 -20.82 0.10 -6.17
C GLY A 312 -21.60 -1.12 -6.66
N GLN A 313 -20.86 -2.06 -7.22
CA GLN A 313 -21.40 -3.24 -7.87
C GLN A 313 -20.41 -4.41 -7.78
N LYS A 314 -20.67 -5.35 -6.86
CA LYS A 314 -19.85 -6.57 -6.67
C LYS A 314 -19.83 -7.50 -7.88
N LYS A 315 -20.99 -7.62 -8.55
CA LYS A 315 -21.18 -8.49 -9.71
C LYS A 315 -21.94 -7.72 -10.75
N LEU A 316 -21.60 -7.91 -12.02
CA LEU A 316 -22.30 -7.26 -13.13
C LEU A 316 -23.81 -7.53 -13.15
N SER A 317 -24.26 -8.67 -12.58
CA SER A 317 -25.67 -9.04 -12.42
C SER A 317 -26.42 -8.25 -11.34
N ASP A 318 -25.69 -7.65 -10.40
CA ASP A 318 -26.28 -6.91 -9.28
C ASP A 318 -26.61 -5.47 -9.73
N PRO A 319 -27.62 -4.81 -9.15
CA PRO A 319 -27.82 -3.39 -9.40
C PRO A 319 -26.60 -2.58 -8.94
N PHE A 320 -26.28 -1.53 -9.70
CA PHE A 320 -25.31 -0.52 -9.28
C PHE A 320 -25.92 0.32 -8.15
N ARG A 321 -25.17 0.52 -7.07
CA ARG A 321 -25.64 1.18 -5.84
C ARG A 321 -25.00 2.55 -5.68
N VAL A 322 -25.80 3.57 -5.41
CA VAL A 322 -25.32 4.91 -5.04
C VAL A 322 -25.93 5.31 -3.69
N PRO A 323 -25.15 5.29 -2.60
CA PRO A 323 -25.65 5.68 -1.29
C PRO A 323 -25.56 7.19 -1.08
N THR A 324 -26.58 7.73 -0.43
CA THR A 324 -26.60 9.07 0.18
C THR A 324 -26.76 8.91 1.69
N LEU A 325 -25.80 9.40 2.46
CA LEU A 325 -25.87 9.41 3.92
C LEU A 325 -26.21 10.81 4.43
N THR A 326 -27.01 10.87 5.49
CA THR A 326 -27.41 12.11 6.16
C THR A 326 -26.97 12.12 7.63
N GLU A 327 -26.93 13.31 8.22
CA GLU A 327 -26.44 13.54 9.60
C GLU A 327 -27.18 12.69 10.66
N ASN A 328 -28.44 12.33 10.41
CA ASN A 328 -29.26 11.51 11.32
C ASN A 328 -28.95 10.01 11.25
N GLY A 329 -27.93 9.59 10.49
CA GLY A 329 -27.59 8.18 10.30
C GLY A 329 -28.56 7.44 9.38
N ASN A 330 -29.35 8.15 8.57
CA ASN A 330 -30.12 7.55 7.49
C ASN A 330 -29.24 7.37 6.26
N ILE A 331 -29.39 6.23 5.61
CA ILE A 331 -28.66 5.82 4.42
C ILE A 331 -29.71 5.48 3.36
N GLU A 332 -29.71 6.25 2.28
CA GLU A 332 -30.55 5.98 1.10
C GLU A 332 -29.69 5.39 -0.01
N VAL A 333 -29.97 4.17 -0.44
CA VAL A 333 -29.22 3.49 -1.50
C VAL A 333 -30.05 3.47 -2.76
N GLY A 334 -29.73 4.33 -3.73
CA GLY A 334 -30.32 4.27 -5.06
C GLY A 334 -29.78 3.09 -5.84
N LEU A 335 -30.68 2.32 -6.47
CA LEU A 335 -30.35 1.16 -7.30
C LEU A 335 -30.52 1.51 -8.78
N PHE A 336 -29.55 1.14 -9.59
CA PHE A 336 -29.53 1.45 -11.02
C PHE A 336 -29.14 0.24 -11.86
N THR A 337 -29.71 0.12 -13.06
CA THR A 337 -29.10 -0.68 -14.12
C THR A 337 -28.13 0.19 -14.90
N GLN A 338 -26.93 -0.32 -15.18
CA GLN A 338 -25.96 0.31 -16.05
C GLN A 338 -25.80 -0.48 -17.34
N VAL A 339 -25.84 0.22 -18.48
CA VAL A 339 -25.54 -0.34 -19.80
C VAL A 339 -24.23 0.25 -20.25
N TYR A 340 -23.26 -0.61 -20.55
CA TYR A 340 -21.94 -0.25 -21.05
C TYR A 340 -21.92 -0.29 -22.58
N GLN A 341 -21.03 0.49 -23.18
CA GLN A 341 -20.85 0.53 -24.64
C GLN A 341 -20.48 -0.85 -25.21
N LYS A 342 -19.67 -1.61 -24.49
CA LYS A 342 -19.28 -3.00 -24.77
C LYS A 342 -19.62 -3.87 -23.57
N ASP A 343 -19.85 -5.15 -23.80
CA ASP A 343 -20.09 -6.14 -22.74
C ASP A 343 -18.87 -6.23 -21.80
N PRO A 344 -18.97 -5.82 -20.51
CA PRO A 344 -17.84 -5.81 -19.58
C PRO A 344 -17.24 -7.19 -19.32
N GLU A 345 -18.03 -8.27 -19.42
CA GLU A 345 -17.49 -9.63 -19.25
C GLU A 345 -16.53 -10.02 -20.38
N LYS A 346 -16.68 -9.40 -21.56
CA LYS A 346 -15.86 -9.67 -22.75
C LYS A 346 -14.76 -8.63 -22.97
N ALA A 347 -15.08 -7.35 -22.75
CA ALA A 347 -14.22 -6.23 -23.09
C ALA A 347 -13.48 -5.64 -21.89
N GLY A 348 -13.87 -6.01 -20.66
CA GLY A 348 -13.40 -5.34 -19.44
C GLY A 348 -14.06 -3.97 -19.23
N TYR A 349 -13.61 -3.28 -18.19
CA TYR A 349 -14.12 -1.96 -17.81
C TYR A 349 -13.28 -0.80 -18.39
N ASP A 350 -12.03 -1.06 -18.77
CA ASP A 350 -11.15 -0.04 -19.33
C ASP A 350 -11.61 0.39 -20.73
N ASP A 351 -11.64 1.71 -20.97
CA ASP A 351 -12.13 2.30 -22.22
C ASP A 351 -13.53 1.79 -22.63
N ASN A 352 -14.39 1.52 -21.64
CA ASN A 352 -15.74 1.02 -21.80
C ASN A 352 -16.74 1.87 -20.98
N GLU A 353 -17.26 2.92 -21.61
CA GLU A 353 -18.11 3.89 -20.95
C GLU A 353 -19.53 3.35 -20.68
N VAL A 354 -20.13 3.81 -19.57
CA VAL A 354 -21.56 3.64 -19.31
C VAL A 354 -22.33 4.56 -20.24
N VAL A 355 -23.16 3.99 -21.12
CA VAL A 355 -23.98 4.73 -22.09
C VAL A 355 -25.39 5.03 -21.57
N GLU A 356 -25.87 4.24 -20.60
CA GLU A 356 -27.16 4.46 -19.96
C GLU A 356 -27.10 4.02 -18.50
N SER A 357 -27.67 4.84 -17.61
CA SER A 357 -27.91 4.48 -16.20
C SER A 357 -29.37 4.77 -15.87
N LYS A 358 -30.13 3.71 -15.54
CA LYS A 358 -31.57 3.80 -15.29
C LYS A 358 -31.87 3.44 -13.84
N PHE A 359 -32.55 4.35 -13.15
CA PHE A 359 -33.05 4.13 -11.80
C PHE A 359 -34.02 2.94 -11.77
N LEU A 360 -33.81 2.04 -10.82
CA LEU A 360 -34.66 0.89 -10.55
C LEU A 360 -35.54 1.12 -9.33
N ASP A 361 -34.90 1.36 -8.19
CA ASP A 361 -35.55 1.40 -6.88
C ASP A 361 -34.62 2.07 -5.86
N LYS A 362 -35.09 2.26 -4.63
CA LYS A 362 -34.31 2.81 -3.52
C LYS A 362 -34.50 1.96 -2.26
N GLU A 363 -33.40 1.68 -1.58
CA GLU A 363 -33.41 1.06 -0.27
C GLU A 363 -33.09 2.06 0.83
N TYR A 364 -33.71 1.89 1.99
CA TYR A 364 -33.54 2.77 3.14
C TYR A 364 -32.97 1.99 4.32
N TYR A 365 -31.93 2.53 4.95
CA TYR A 365 -31.34 1.97 6.15
C TYR A 365 -31.14 3.06 7.21
N THR A 366 -31.08 2.66 8.47
CA THR A 366 -30.66 3.53 9.57
C THR A 366 -29.61 2.84 10.44
N ILE A 367 -28.74 3.62 11.06
CA ILE A 367 -27.73 3.13 12.00
C ILE A 367 -28.31 3.18 13.42
N ALA A 368 -28.69 2.02 13.95
CA ALA A 368 -29.22 1.89 15.30
C ALA A 368 -28.22 2.37 16.38
N ALA A 369 -28.71 2.63 17.59
CA ALA A 369 -27.87 3.11 18.70
C ALA A 369 -26.74 2.12 19.07
N ASP A 370 -27.01 0.83 18.93
CA ASP A 370 -26.07 -0.27 19.17
C ASP A 370 -25.15 -0.58 17.97
N GLY A 371 -25.30 0.15 16.84
CA GLY A 371 -24.47 0.01 15.65
C GLY A 371 -25.00 -0.94 14.58
N HIS A 372 -26.14 -1.61 14.77
CA HIS A 372 -26.73 -2.43 13.71
C HIS A 372 -27.33 -1.58 12.58
N PHE A 373 -27.25 -2.08 11.34
CA PHE A 373 -27.87 -1.45 10.17
C PHE A 373 -29.27 -2.02 9.99
N VAL A 374 -30.29 -1.18 10.21
CA VAL A 374 -31.69 -1.61 10.15
C VAL A 374 -32.31 -1.14 8.84
N LYS A 375 -32.67 -2.08 7.96
CA LYS A 375 -33.47 -1.79 6.77
C LYS A 375 -34.83 -1.23 7.19
N LYS A 376 -35.26 -0.17 6.52
CA LYS A 376 -36.57 0.45 6.69
C LYS A 376 -37.41 0.10 5.48
N ASP A 377 -38.66 -0.24 5.74
CA ASP A 377 -39.69 -0.22 4.70
C ASP A 377 -39.83 1.21 4.21
N GLU A 378 -40.09 1.38 2.91
CA GLU A 378 -40.44 2.69 2.35
C GLU A 378 -41.47 3.35 3.27
N LEU A 379 -41.15 4.54 3.78
CA LEU A 379 -42.14 5.35 4.48
C LEU A 379 -43.25 5.64 3.48
N LEU A 380 -44.36 4.91 3.60
CA LEU A 380 -45.66 5.23 3.00
C LEU A 380 -46.08 6.63 3.48
N GLY A 381 -45.56 7.69 2.88
CA GLY A 381 -45.80 9.03 3.41
C GLY A 381 -45.09 10.22 2.78
N MET A 382 -44.19 10.06 1.79
CA MET A 382 -43.62 11.21 1.09
C MET A 382 -43.85 11.15 -0.42
N ASN A 383 -45.12 11.03 -0.80
CA ASN A 383 -45.59 11.68 -2.03
C ASN A 383 -46.07 13.08 -1.64
N ARG A 384 -45.29 14.10 -1.97
CA ARG A 384 -45.78 15.42 -2.40
C ARG A 384 -44.68 16.25 -3.04
#